data_AF-A0AAW7D095-F1
#
_entry.id   AF-A0AAW7D095-F1
#
_cell.length_a   1.000
_cell.length_b   1.000
_cell.length_c   1.000
_cell.angle_alpha   90.00
_cell.angle_beta   90.00
_cell.angle_gamma   90.00
#
_symmetry.space_group_name_H-M   'P 1'
#
loop_
_entity.id
_entity.type
_entity.pdbx_description
1 polymer ?
#
loop_
_entity_poly.entity_id
_entity_poly.type
_entity_poly.pdbx_seq_one_letter_code
_entity_poly.pdbx_strand_id
1 'polypeptide(L)'
;MLFFFLNADTRYLYILLSLAFIFILTSSCFNALTFKRYRSVLWPFVLNILLLLTFIISNGGFGNVPFFGSNNTALTLFFLILGFNSHWYMLVESTTSSDFNFLLINTLLSFIIPSLGYGLGYFYTIKIRQNKTSTCSNSQ
;
A
#
# COMPACT_ATOMS: atom_id res chain seq x y z
N MET A 1 20.84 -0.87 2.55
CA MET A 1 19.48 -1.12 3.09
C MET A 1 19.35 -2.50 3.72
N LEU A 2 19.88 -3.56 3.09
CA LEU A 2 19.96 -4.92 3.68
C LEU A 2 20.71 -4.98 5.04
N PHE A 3 21.69 -4.09 5.24
CA PHE A 3 22.51 -4.06 6.47
C PHE A 3 21.77 -3.52 7.71
N PHE A 4 20.68 -2.76 7.55
CA PHE A 4 19.87 -2.27 8.68
C PHE A 4 18.88 -3.32 9.19
N PHE A 5 18.56 -4.33 8.38
CA PHE A 5 17.58 -5.35 8.72
C PHE A 5 18.16 -6.48 9.58
N LEU A 6 19.46 -6.73 9.49
CA LEU A 6 20.13 -7.84 10.19
C LEU A 6 20.37 -7.62 11.69
N ASN A 7 20.16 -6.40 12.19
CA ASN A 7 20.48 -6.03 13.58
C ASN A 7 19.33 -5.32 14.33
N ALA A 8 18.17 -5.17 13.70
CA ALA A 8 17.02 -4.56 14.34
C ALA A 8 16.24 -5.61 15.15
N ASP A 9 16.22 -5.45 16.47
CA ASP A 9 15.35 -6.22 17.35
C ASP A 9 13.91 -6.12 16.80
N THR A 10 13.26 -7.26 16.56
CA THR A 10 11.99 -7.38 15.83
C THR A 10 10.92 -6.38 16.30
N ARG A 11 10.96 -5.98 17.58
CA ARG A 11 10.12 -4.96 18.21
C ARG A 11 10.22 -3.59 17.55
N TYR A 12 11.42 -3.10 17.23
CA TYR A 12 11.61 -1.79 16.59
C TYR A 12 11.03 -1.76 15.18
N LEU A 13 11.08 -2.90 14.50
CA LEU A 13 10.54 -3.02 13.15
C LEU A 13 9.01 -2.98 13.14
N TYR A 14 8.34 -3.67 14.07
CA TYR A 14 6.89 -3.54 14.24
C TYR A 14 6.45 -2.11 14.59
N ILE A 15 7.24 -1.40 15.38
CA ILE A 15 6.99 0.02 15.68
C ILE A 15 7.12 0.86 14.40
N LEU A 16 8.19 0.70 13.63
CA LEU A 16 8.37 1.41 12.35
C LEU A 16 7.25 1.11 11.35
N LEU A 17 6.84 -0.16 11.26
CA LEU A 17 5.75 -0.63 10.41
C LEU A 17 4.42 0.03 10.80
N SER A 18 4.08 0.04 12.09
CA SER A 18 2.86 0.68 12.59
C SER A 18 2.87 2.20 12.36
N LEU A 19 4.05 2.84 12.49
CA LEU A 19 4.21 4.27 12.22
C LEU A 19 4.02 4.60 10.73
N ALA A 20 4.60 3.79 9.83
CA ALA A 20 4.39 3.89 8.39
C ALA A 20 2.91 3.69 8.02
N PHE A 21 2.24 2.71 8.63
CA PHE A 21 0.81 2.46 8.43
C PHE A 21 -0.05 3.67 8.85
N ILE A 22 0.20 4.22 10.03
CA ILE A 22 -0.51 5.42 10.53
C ILE A 22 -0.27 6.61 9.60
N PHE A 23 0.97 6.82 9.13
CA PHE A 23 1.30 7.90 8.22
C PHE A 23 0.53 7.81 6.90
N ILE A 24 0.46 6.61 6.30
CA ILE A 24 -0.25 6.37 5.03
C ILE A 24 -1.75 6.58 5.19
N LEU A 25 -2.35 6.06 6.27
CA LEU A 25 -3.76 6.29 6.58
C LEU A 25 -4.06 7.77 6.77
N THR A 26 -3.22 8.47 7.54
CA THR A 26 -3.39 9.89 7.84
C THR A 26 -3.25 10.74 6.59
N SER A 27 -2.24 10.49 5.77
CA SER A 27 -2.02 11.17 4.49
C SER A 27 -3.19 10.96 3.53
N SER A 28 -3.71 9.73 3.43
CA SER A 28 -4.85 9.40 2.57
C SER A 28 -6.15 10.05 3.06
N CYS A 29 -6.36 10.07 4.38
CA CYS A 29 -7.47 10.76 5.02
C CYS A 29 -7.40 12.28 4.78
N PHE A 30 -6.22 12.88 4.98
CA PHE A 30 -5.99 14.29 4.72
C PHE A 30 -6.19 14.66 3.24
N ASN A 31 -5.76 13.80 2.32
CA ASN A 31 -6.01 14.00 0.90
C ASN A 31 -7.51 14.00 0.57
N ALA A 32 -8.31 13.14 1.22
CA ALA A 32 -9.77 13.15 1.09
C ALA A 32 -10.40 14.44 1.63
N LEU A 33 -9.90 14.93 2.77
CA LEU A 33 -10.40 16.13 3.43
C LEU A 33 -10.09 17.40 2.62
N THR A 34 -8.86 17.52 2.12
CA THR A 34 -8.34 18.75 1.51
C THR A 34 -8.62 18.82 0.01
N PHE A 35 -8.26 17.77 -0.73
CA PHE A 35 -8.30 17.81 -2.19
C PHE A 35 -9.50 17.06 -2.79
N LYS A 36 -10.13 16.15 -2.02
CA LYS A 36 -11.28 15.32 -2.46
C LYS A 36 -11.03 14.56 -3.77
N ARG A 37 -9.77 14.33 -4.11
CA ARG A 37 -9.34 13.67 -5.35
C ARG A 37 -8.75 12.32 -5.01
N TYR A 38 -9.55 11.28 -5.24
CA TYR A 38 -9.14 9.90 -5.07
C TYR A 38 -8.03 9.47 -6.04
N ARG A 39 -7.85 10.20 -7.15
CA ARG A 39 -6.82 9.94 -8.17
C ARG A 39 -5.40 9.88 -7.60
N SER A 40 -5.06 10.72 -6.61
CA SER A 40 -3.73 10.73 -6.00
C SER A 40 -3.43 9.46 -5.19
N VAL A 41 -4.47 8.81 -4.69
CA VAL A 41 -4.40 7.56 -3.92
C VAL A 41 -4.27 6.34 -4.86
N LEU A 42 -4.93 6.42 -6.02
CA LEU A 42 -4.94 5.37 -7.05
C LEU A 42 -3.62 5.26 -7.83
N TRP A 43 -2.91 6.37 -8.03
CA TRP A 43 -1.70 6.39 -8.86
C TRP A 43 -0.61 5.39 -8.44
N PRO A 44 -0.19 5.32 -7.15
CA PRO A 44 0.80 4.33 -6.72
C PRO A 44 0.31 2.88 -6.90
N PHE A 45 -1.00 2.62 -6.74
CA PHE A 45 -1.55 1.29 -6.99
C PHE A 45 -1.49 0.91 -8.48
N VAL A 46 -1.83 1.83 -9.39
CA VAL A 46 -1.74 1.58 -10.83
C VAL A 46 -0.30 1.26 -11.24
N LEU A 47 0.68 1.97 -10.70
CA LEU A 47 2.09 1.68 -10.92
C LEU A 47 2.47 0.29 -10.40
N ASN A 48 2.02 -0.09 -9.20
CA ASN A 48 2.26 -1.43 -8.66
C ASN A 48 1.63 -2.53 -9.52
N ILE A 49 0.41 -2.35 -10.05
CA ILE A 49 -0.21 -3.29 -11.00
C ILE A 49 0.61 -3.40 -12.28
N LEU A 50 1.03 -2.27 -12.85
CA LEU A 50 1.81 -2.27 -14.08
C LEU A 50 3.14 -3.04 -13.91
N LEU A 51 3.80 -2.81 -12.78
CA LEU A 51 5.03 -3.51 -12.43
C LEU A 51 4.79 -5.01 -12.20
N LEU A 52 3.72 -5.37 -11.49
CA LEU A 52 3.33 -6.77 -11.27
C LEU A 52 3.03 -7.48 -12.60
N LEU A 53 2.33 -6.82 -13.52
CA LEU A 53 2.01 -7.36 -14.83
C LEU A 53 3.27 -7.54 -15.69
N THR A 54 4.19 -6.57 -15.64
CA THR A 54 5.48 -6.68 -16.32
C THR A 54 6.29 -7.85 -15.75
N PHE A 55 6.28 -8.03 -14.42
CA PHE A 55 6.92 -9.17 -13.75
C PHE A 55 6.32 -10.52 -14.17
N ILE A 56 4.99 -10.62 -14.27
CA ILE A 56 4.30 -11.83 -14.74
C ILE A 56 4.74 -12.17 -16.17
N ILE A 57 4.76 -11.18 -17.07
CA ILE A 57 5.17 -11.38 -18.47
C ILE A 57 6.64 -11.78 -18.54
N SER A 58 7.54 -11.09 -17.83
CA SER A 58 8.98 -11.36 -17.87
C SER A 58 9.35 -12.71 -17.24
N ASN A 59 8.50 -13.24 -16.36
CA ASN A 59 8.64 -14.58 -15.77
C ASN A 59 7.95 -15.70 -16.56
N GLY A 60 7.25 -15.38 -17.66
CA GLY A 60 6.58 -16.40 -18.48
C GLY A 60 5.26 -16.92 -17.89
N GLY A 61 4.63 -16.18 -16.96
CA GLY A 61 3.29 -16.48 -16.47
C GLY A 61 3.12 -16.41 -14.96
N PHE A 62 2.00 -16.96 -14.48
CA PHE A 62 1.66 -17.05 -13.07
C PHE A 62 2.28 -18.28 -12.43
N GLY A 63 2.93 -18.15 -11.27
CA GLY A 63 3.50 -19.29 -10.54
C GLY A 63 4.67 -18.93 -9.65
N ASN A 64 5.15 -19.91 -8.89
CA ASN A 64 6.36 -19.77 -8.07
C ASN A 64 7.58 -19.98 -8.96
N VAL A 65 8.35 -18.93 -9.22
CA VAL A 65 9.57 -18.99 -10.04
C VAL A 65 10.76 -18.75 -9.13
N PRO A 66 11.72 -19.68 -9.03
CA PRO A 66 12.82 -19.56 -8.08
C PRO A 66 13.72 -18.37 -8.42
N PHE A 67 13.93 -17.50 -7.42
CA PHE A 67 14.75 -16.28 -7.47
C PHE A 67 16.08 -16.41 -8.21
N PHE A 68 16.85 -17.45 -7.90
CA PHE A 68 18.23 -17.62 -8.39
C PHE A 68 18.31 -18.23 -9.80
N GLY A 69 17.18 -18.53 -10.44
CA GLY A 69 17.10 -19.00 -11.83
C GLY A 69 16.31 -18.11 -12.77
N SER A 70 15.79 -16.97 -12.28
CA SER A 70 14.93 -16.08 -13.05
C SER A 70 15.71 -15.14 -13.98
N ASN A 71 15.05 -14.65 -15.03
CA ASN A 71 15.59 -13.63 -15.94
C ASN A 71 15.94 -12.35 -15.16
N ASN A 72 17.10 -11.74 -15.41
CA ASN A 72 17.56 -10.50 -14.77
C ASN A 72 16.52 -9.37 -14.77
N THR A 73 15.68 -9.32 -15.82
CA THR A 73 14.57 -8.36 -15.92
C THR A 73 13.49 -8.58 -14.85
N ALA A 74 13.10 -9.84 -14.62
CA ALA A 74 12.13 -10.21 -13.59
C ALA A 74 12.67 -9.93 -12.19
N LEU A 75 13.95 -10.21 -11.95
CA LEU A 75 14.63 -9.91 -10.69
C LEU A 75 14.65 -8.40 -10.41
N THR A 76 14.93 -7.59 -11.43
CA THR A 76 14.94 -6.12 -11.31
C THR A 76 13.54 -5.58 -10.98
N LEU A 77 12.51 -6.08 -11.66
CA LEU A 77 11.11 -5.71 -11.39
C LEU A 77 10.67 -6.12 -10.00
N PHE A 78 11.08 -7.31 -9.54
CA PHE A 78 10.82 -7.76 -8.18
C PHE A 78 11.39 -6.78 -7.14
N PHE A 79 12.67 -6.43 -7.25
CA PHE A 79 13.29 -5.47 -6.33
C PHE A 79 12.67 -4.08 -6.40
N LEU A 80 12.20 -3.66 -7.57
CA LEU A 80 11.50 -2.40 -7.74
C LEU A 80 10.15 -2.41 -7.01
N ILE A 81 9.34 -3.45 -7.19
CA ILE A 81 8.05 -3.61 -6.49
C ILE A 81 8.27 -3.71 -4.97
N LEU A 82 9.27 -4.49 -4.56
CA LEU A 82 9.64 -4.63 -3.16
C LEU A 82 10.14 -3.31 -2.57
N GLY A 83 10.93 -2.53 -3.32
CA GLY A 83 11.37 -1.20 -2.90
C GLY A 83 10.20 -0.24 -2.68
N PHE A 84 9.29 -0.15 -3.66
CA PHE A 84 8.08 0.66 -3.57
C PHE A 84 7.18 0.28 -2.40
N ASN A 85 7.11 -1.01 -2.08
CA ASN A 85 6.23 -1.57 -1.04
C ASN A 85 7.00 -2.05 0.19
N SER A 86 8.25 -1.60 0.37
CA SER A 86 9.18 -2.10 1.39
C SER A 86 8.66 -1.93 2.82
N HIS A 87 7.79 -0.94 3.01
CA HIS A 87 7.10 -0.68 4.26
C HIS A 87 6.07 -1.77 4.63
N TRP A 88 5.66 -2.66 3.72
CA TRP A 88 4.78 -3.80 4.00
C TRP A 88 5.54 -5.13 4.12
N TYR A 89 6.84 -5.13 3.82
CA TYR A 89 7.65 -6.33 3.61
C TYR A 89 7.46 -7.39 4.71
N MET A 90 7.64 -7.03 5.99
CA MET A 90 7.51 -7.99 7.10
C MET A 90 6.09 -8.53 7.30
N LEU A 91 5.07 -7.74 6.99
CA LEU A 91 3.68 -8.17 7.13
C LEU A 91 3.33 -9.23 6.08
N VAL A 92 3.88 -9.08 4.88
CA VAL A 92 3.59 -9.99 3.77
C VAL A 92 4.54 -11.21 3.79
N GLU A 93 5.81 -11.02 4.09
CA GLU A 93 6.81 -12.10 4.17
C GLU A 93 6.38 -13.19 5.16
N SER A 94 5.86 -12.80 6.32
CA SER A 94 5.40 -13.76 7.34
C SER A 94 4.14 -14.54 6.94
N THR A 95 3.41 -14.11 5.91
CA THR A 95 2.13 -14.69 5.50
C THR A 95 2.18 -15.44 4.18
N THR A 96 3.28 -15.36 3.42
CA THR A 96 3.37 -15.95 2.08
C THR A 96 4.57 -16.87 1.92
N SER A 97 4.31 -18.08 1.42
CA SER A 97 5.34 -19.08 1.07
C SER A 97 5.83 -19.01 -0.38
N SER A 98 5.26 -18.09 -1.20
CA SER A 98 5.63 -17.93 -2.60
C SER A 98 5.82 -16.46 -2.97
N ASP A 99 6.79 -16.21 -3.84
CA ASP A 99 7.23 -14.86 -4.22
C ASP A 99 6.15 -14.11 -5.02
N PHE A 100 5.41 -14.86 -5.84
CA PHE A 100 4.25 -14.32 -6.54
C PHE A 100 3.16 -13.86 -5.58
N ASN A 101 2.82 -14.68 -4.57
CA ASN A 101 1.83 -14.28 -3.57
C ASN A 101 2.33 -13.10 -2.74
N PHE A 102 3.62 -13.07 -2.43
CA PHE A 102 4.26 -11.94 -1.77
C PHE A 102 4.04 -10.63 -2.55
N LEU A 103 4.35 -10.61 -3.85
CA LEU A 103 4.16 -9.43 -4.69
C LEU A 103 2.68 -9.06 -4.87
N LEU A 104 1.81 -10.06 -5.03
CA LEU A 104 0.38 -9.86 -5.21
C LEU A 104 -0.27 -9.24 -3.98
N ILE A 105 0.01 -9.77 -2.79
CA ILE A 105 -0.50 -9.22 -1.53
C ILE A 105 0.04 -7.80 -1.30
N ASN A 106 1.33 -7.55 -1.55
CA ASN A 106 1.90 -6.20 -1.46
C ASN A 106 1.16 -5.20 -2.38
N THR A 107 0.91 -5.63 -3.62
CA THR A 107 0.18 -4.81 -4.60
C THR A 107 -1.25 -4.52 -4.13
N LEU A 108 -1.95 -5.51 -3.56
CA LEU A 108 -3.31 -5.32 -3.02
C LEU A 108 -3.33 -4.40 -1.79
N LEU A 109 -2.38 -4.56 -0.86
CA LEU A 109 -2.29 -3.71 0.33
C LEU A 109 -2.01 -2.25 -0.02
N SER A 110 -1.23 -2.01 -1.07
CA SER A 110 -0.97 -0.66 -1.61
C SER A 110 -2.23 0.06 -2.09
N PHE A 111 -3.33 -0.67 -2.34
CA PHE A 111 -4.64 -0.10 -2.64
C PHE A 111 -5.56 -0.05 -1.42
N ILE A 112 -5.69 -1.16 -0.70
CA ILE A 112 -6.68 -1.31 0.38
C ILE A 112 -6.46 -0.26 1.46
N ILE A 113 -5.21 -0.11 1.92
CA ILE A 113 -4.90 0.74 3.07
C ILE A 113 -5.11 2.22 2.74
N PRO A 114 -4.56 2.76 1.64
CA PRO A 114 -4.84 4.14 1.27
C PRO A 114 -6.33 4.40 0.96
N SER A 115 -7.04 3.40 0.40
CA SER A 115 -8.48 3.51 0.13
C SER A 115 -9.33 3.58 1.40
N LEU A 116 -8.99 2.78 2.42
CA LEU A 116 -9.63 2.86 3.73
C LEU A 116 -9.41 4.25 4.37
N GLY A 117 -8.18 4.76 4.33
CA GLY A 117 -7.87 6.10 4.81
C GLY A 117 -8.66 7.19 4.08
N TYR A 118 -8.74 7.11 2.75
CA TYR A 118 -9.53 8.04 1.94
C TYR A 118 -11.03 7.95 2.27
N GLY A 119 -11.57 6.73 2.40
CA GLY A 119 -12.97 6.50 2.76
C GLY A 119 -13.33 7.11 4.11
N LEU A 120 -12.51 6.89 5.14
CA LEU A 120 -12.68 7.50 6.46
C LEU A 120 -12.72 9.03 6.38
N GLY A 121 -11.78 9.65 5.66
CA GLY A 121 -11.77 11.10 5.46
C GLY A 121 -13.02 11.60 4.73
N TYR A 122 -13.47 10.87 3.71
CA TYR A 122 -14.67 11.22 2.97
C TYR A 122 -15.95 11.14 3.84
N PHE A 123 -16.14 10.04 4.59
CA PHE A 123 -17.25 9.91 5.54
C PHE A 123 -17.24 11.02 6.58
N TYR A 124 -16.07 11.40 7.09
CA TYR A 124 -15.94 12.50 8.03
C TYR A 124 -16.40 13.84 7.42
N THR A 125 -16.03 14.15 6.16
CA THR A 125 -16.53 15.36 5.49
C THR A 125 -18.04 15.36 5.30
N ILE A 126 -18.65 14.21 4.97
CA ILE A 126 -20.10 14.09 4.81
C ILE A 126 -20.80 14.38 6.13
N LYS A 127 -20.34 13.78 7.23
CA LYS A 127 -20.93 13.96 8.56
C LYS A 127 -20.88 15.42 9.01
N ILE A 128 -19.75 16.11 8.78
CA ILE A 128 -19.64 17.56 9.06
C ILE A 128 -20.64 18.36 8.23
N ARG A 129 -20.80 18.04 6.95
CA ARG A 129 -21.74 18.74 6.07
C ARG A 129 -23.18 18.57 6.54
N GLN A 130 -23.57 17.36 6.94
CA GLN A 130 -24.91 17.07 7.49
C GLN A 130 -25.18 17.83 8.79
N ASN A 131 -24.22 17.85 9.72
CA ASN A 131 -24.36 18.60 10.97
C ASN A 131 -24.50 20.12 10.77
N LYS A 132 -23.85 20.69 9.74
CA LYS A 132 -24.04 22.11 9.37
C LYS A 132 -25.41 22.38 8.76
N THR A 133 -25.96 21.45 7.97
CA THR A 133 -27.30 21.65 7.37
C THR A 133 -28.43 21.48 8.37
N SER A 134 -28.31 20.59 9.36
CA SER A 134 -29.34 20.39 10.39
C SER A 134 -29.42 21.53 11.41
N THR A 135 -28.33 22.27 11.59
CA THR A 135 -28.32 23.45 12.47
C THR A 135 -29.02 24.66 11.84
N CYS A 136 -29.06 24.74 10.50
CA CYS A 136 -29.84 25.77 9.79
C CYS A 136 -31.34 25.44 9.67
N SER A 137 -31.75 24.18 9.82
CA SER A 137 -33.18 23.80 9.74
C SER A 137 -33.92 23.94 11.08
N ASN A 138 -33.20 23.93 12.20
CA ASN A 138 -33.79 24.00 13.54
C ASN A 138 -33.85 25.44 14.10
N SER A 139 -33.60 26.45 13.27
CA SER A 139 -33.63 27.87 13.63
C SER A 139 -34.83 28.63 13.06
N GLN A 140 -35.96 27.95 12.85
CA GLN A 140 -37.26 28.53 12.51
C GLN A 140 -38.26 28.18 13.61
#